data_AF-A0AAD5LIS6-F1
#
_entry.id   AF-A0AAD5LIS6-F1
#
_cell.length_a   1.000
_cell.length_b   1.000
_cell.length_c   1.000
_cell.angle_alpha   90.00
_cell.angle_beta   90.00
_cell.angle_gamma   90.00
#
_symmetry.space_group_name_H-M   'P 1'
#
loop_
_entity.id
_entity.type
_entity.pdbx_description
1 polymer ?
#
loop_
_entity_poly.entity_id
_entity_poly.type
_entity_poly.pdbx_seq_one_letter_code
_entity_poly.pdbx_strand_id
1 'polypeptide(L)'
;MLFNRPLHWWLSFTTLVFTSCCWSQYADTAEAITARKLLKNWRRKAQEYTRLFDFLPQHEELFLTPPQVIRKRGYPVEIHHVTTDDGYILELHRIPAKPLNDGSPRKAVFLNHGVVESSGTWLVNPSSRSLPLLLADKSYDVWLGNFRGNRYSRRHVTLSPKQTEFWKFSWDEIGNFDIPAVINYILSETGLPTLSYIGHSLGCGVFFIAMVKHPELNAKIDTMHALAPLSSFAHFTTAIFRKLAPYGKAIETFLRTVGTWGWLDSEGVGDIVLERMCAKTYKQARRCRKALNVIMGSNPENVQLELMPLVNVNILQGTSVPMIAQFAQNYMAGETFQAYDYGRKGNLMRYGSPKPLEYVLKNITAPVYIYSGGNDRLVTPQDVDWLLTQLKNIKRSVRIQTYNHGDFLWGTDVNEKLYNNIMLLTFTVNQILFHRGLNYKYPITYYVQLKTKWFNI
;
A
#
# COMPACT_ATOMS: atom_id res chain seq x y z
N MET A 1 -8.21 -25.62 48.09
CA MET A 1 -8.62 -26.81 47.31
C MET A 1 -9.33 -26.36 46.03
N LEU A 2 -8.54 -26.04 45.00
CA LEU A 2 -9.01 -25.68 43.68
C LEU A 2 -9.12 -26.95 42.85
N PHE A 3 -10.33 -27.51 42.73
CA PHE A 3 -10.58 -28.59 41.77
C PHE A 3 -10.68 -27.99 40.36
N ASN A 4 -9.82 -28.49 39.47
CA ASN A 4 -9.60 -28.06 38.10
C ASN A 4 -10.84 -28.36 37.22
N ARG A 5 -11.75 -27.38 37.07
CA ARG A 5 -13.00 -27.50 36.27
C ARG A 5 -12.81 -27.91 34.78
N PRO A 6 -11.73 -27.58 34.06
CA PRO A 6 -11.54 -28.03 32.68
C PRO A 6 -11.35 -29.54 32.53
N LEU A 7 -10.73 -30.18 33.54
CA LEU A 7 -10.40 -31.62 33.50
C LEU A 7 -11.65 -32.49 33.66
N HIS A 8 -12.60 -32.07 34.50
CA HIS A 8 -13.88 -32.76 34.68
C HIS A 8 -14.75 -32.73 33.41
N TRP A 9 -14.71 -31.65 32.62
CA TRP A 9 -15.46 -31.56 31.37
C TRP A 9 -14.88 -32.46 30.28
N TRP A 10 -13.56 -32.61 30.22
CA TRP A 10 -12.89 -33.55 29.32
C TRP A 10 -13.15 -35.01 29.68
N LEU A 11 -13.15 -35.36 30.98
CA LEU A 11 -13.49 -36.70 31.46
C LEU A 11 -14.97 -37.05 31.20
N SER A 12 -15.91 -36.11 31.38
CA SER A 12 -17.31 -36.34 31.00
C SER A 12 -17.50 -36.46 29.49
N PHE A 13 -16.70 -35.74 28.68
CA PHE A 13 -16.72 -35.82 27.21
C PHE A 13 -16.15 -37.14 26.68
N THR A 14 -15.00 -37.61 27.18
CA THR A 14 -14.48 -38.93 26.81
C THR A 14 -15.43 -40.03 27.21
N THR A 15 -16.02 -39.97 28.41
CA THR A 15 -17.03 -40.95 28.84
C THR A 15 -18.23 -40.98 27.87
N LEU A 16 -18.77 -39.82 27.47
CA LEU A 16 -19.89 -39.72 26.53
C LEU A 16 -19.56 -40.20 25.11
N VAL A 17 -18.34 -39.91 24.62
CA VAL A 17 -17.89 -40.31 23.28
C VAL A 17 -17.58 -41.81 23.25
N PHE A 18 -16.92 -42.36 24.27
CA PHE A 18 -16.66 -43.80 24.37
C PHE A 18 -17.96 -44.61 24.56
N THR A 19 -18.93 -44.11 25.35
CA THR A 19 -20.24 -44.77 25.45
C THR A 19 -21.01 -44.70 24.14
N SER A 20 -20.87 -43.64 23.34
CA SER A 20 -21.56 -43.54 22.03
C SER A 20 -20.99 -44.46 20.95
N CYS A 21 -19.70 -44.83 21.05
CA CYS A 21 -19.04 -45.71 20.08
C CYS A 21 -19.45 -47.19 20.27
N CYS A 22 -19.83 -47.58 21.49
CA CYS A 22 -20.33 -48.93 21.79
C CYS A 22 -21.82 -49.16 21.46
N TRP A 23 -22.57 -48.12 21.08
CA TRP A 23 -24.04 -48.19 20.88
C TRP A 23 -24.44 -48.27 19.39
N SER A 24 -23.58 -48.78 18.52
CA SER A 24 -23.91 -48.96 17.09
C SER A 24 -24.96 -50.06 16.83
N GLN A 25 -25.34 -50.84 17.85
CA GLN A 25 -26.35 -51.92 17.74
C GLN A 25 -27.75 -51.56 18.29
N TYR A 26 -27.95 -50.39 18.90
CA TYR A 26 -29.26 -49.99 19.46
C TYR A 26 -29.58 -48.53 19.12
N ALA A 27 -29.99 -48.29 17.87
CA ALA A 27 -30.21 -46.95 17.33
C ALA A 27 -31.45 -46.21 17.90
N ASP A 28 -32.37 -46.92 18.57
CA ASP A 28 -33.72 -46.43 18.96
C ASP A 28 -34.04 -46.54 20.46
N THR A 29 -33.03 -46.56 21.33
CA THR A 29 -33.22 -46.51 22.79
C THR A 29 -33.40 -45.07 23.27
N ALA A 30 -34.20 -44.88 24.33
CA ALA A 30 -34.44 -43.57 24.95
C ALA A 30 -33.13 -42.86 25.38
N GLU A 31 -32.11 -43.64 25.73
CA GLU A 31 -30.78 -43.17 26.14
C GLU A 31 -29.98 -42.62 24.96
N ALA A 32 -30.00 -43.29 23.79
CA ALA A 32 -29.36 -42.79 22.57
C ALA A 32 -30.01 -41.49 22.07
N ILE A 33 -31.34 -41.36 22.17
CA ILE A 33 -32.06 -40.13 21.83
C ILE A 33 -31.68 -38.99 22.79
N THR A 34 -31.55 -39.28 24.08
CA THR A 34 -31.15 -38.31 25.10
C THR A 34 -29.71 -37.85 24.91
N ALA A 35 -28.79 -38.76 24.61
CA ALA A 35 -27.40 -38.44 24.29
C ALA A 35 -27.29 -37.54 23.04
N ARG A 36 -28.06 -37.82 21.98
CA ARG A 36 -28.12 -36.96 20.77
C ARG A 36 -28.66 -35.56 21.10
N LYS A 37 -29.70 -35.44 21.94
CA LYS A 37 -30.22 -34.13 22.38
C LYS A 37 -29.19 -33.34 23.20
N LEU A 38 -28.48 -34.00 24.12
CA LEU A 38 -27.42 -33.39 24.92
C LEU A 38 -26.25 -32.93 24.05
N LEU A 39 -25.79 -33.75 23.10
CA LEU A 39 -24.76 -33.38 22.11
C LEU A 39 -25.19 -32.20 21.26
N LYS A 40 -26.44 -32.15 20.80
CA LYS A 40 -26.98 -31.02 20.03
C LYS A 40 -27.02 -29.73 20.86
N ASN A 41 -27.47 -29.80 22.11
CA ASN A 41 -27.47 -28.66 23.03
C ASN A 41 -26.07 -28.19 23.40
N TRP A 42 -25.13 -29.12 23.60
CA TRP A 42 -23.73 -28.80 23.86
C TRP A 42 -23.09 -28.14 22.65
N ARG A 43 -23.30 -28.67 21.43
CA ARG A 43 -22.83 -28.02 20.18
C ARG A 43 -23.40 -26.62 20.03
N ARG A 44 -24.68 -26.41 20.36
CA ARG A 44 -25.31 -25.09 20.34
C ARG A 44 -24.66 -24.13 21.35
N LYS A 45 -24.47 -24.57 22.61
CA LYS A 45 -23.79 -23.77 23.63
C LYS A 45 -22.34 -23.48 23.25
N ALA A 46 -21.60 -24.46 22.75
CA ALA A 46 -20.23 -24.27 22.28
C ALA A 46 -20.19 -23.22 21.15
N GLN A 47 -21.12 -23.28 20.19
CA GLN A 47 -21.24 -22.27 19.14
C GLN A 47 -21.62 -20.89 19.68
N GLU A 48 -22.46 -20.79 20.69
CA GLU A 48 -22.80 -19.53 21.37
C GLU A 48 -21.57 -18.94 22.08
N TYR A 49 -20.79 -19.76 22.79
CA TYR A 49 -19.53 -19.32 23.41
C TYR A 49 -18.50 -18.91 22.36
N THR A 50 -18.32 -19.67 21.27
CA THR A 50 -17.42 -19.27 20.17
C THR A 50 -17.83 -17.94 19.54
N ARG A 51 -19.14 -17.65 19.42
CA ARG A 51 -19.64 -16.36 18.91
C ARG A 51 -19.30 -15.20 19.84
N LEU A 52 -19.31 -15.40 21.16
CA LEU A 52 -18.96 -14.37 22.13
C LEU A 52 -17.48 -13.94 22.01
N PHE A 53 -16.60 -14.87 21.61
CA PHE A 53 -15.17 -14.61 21.40
C PHE A 53 -14.79 -14.32 19.94
N ASP A 54 -15.75 -14.29 19.00
CA ASP A 54 -15.46 -14.03 17.57
C ASP A 54 -15.41 -12.53 17.22
N PHE A 55 -15.72 -11.62 18.15
CA PHE A 55 -15.70 -10.18 17.89
C PHE A 55 -14.27 -9.62 17.87
N LEU A 56 -14.02 -8.71 16.92
CA LEU A 56 -12.76 -7.96 16.91
C LEU A 56 -12.76 -6.89 18.02
N PRO A 57 -11.58 -6.54 18.56
CA PRO A 57 -11.45 -5.36 19.41
C PRO A 57 -11.94 -4.11 18.68
N GLN A 58 -12.68 -3.24 19.36
CA GLN A 58 -13.08 -1.97 18.78
C GLN A 58 -11.86 -1.04 18.72
N HIS A 59 -11.43 -0.70 17.50
CA HIS A 59 -10.36 0.26 17.28
C HIS A 59 -10.93 1.67 17.32
N GLU A 60 -10.63 2.43 18.37
CA GLU A 60 -11.03 3.84 18.48
C GLU A 60 -10.49 4.71 17.33
N GLU A 61 -9.42 4.27 16.67
CA GLU A 61 -8.81 4.94 15.52
C GLU A 61 -9.61 4.80 14.21
N LEU A 62 -10.63 3.93 14.17
CA LEU A 62 -11.46 3.71 12.97
C LEU A 62 -12.18 4.96 12.47
N PHE A 63 -12.47 5.88 13.39
CA PHE A 63 -13.22 7.11 13.11
C PHE A 63 -12.32 8.35 13.10
N LEU A 64 -11.00 8.14 13.14
CA LEU A 64 -10.02 9.21 13.19
C LEU A 64 -9.40 9.44 11.81
N THR A 65 -9.18 10.71 11.46
CA THR A 65 -8.34 11.07 10.32
C THR A 65 -6.86 10.75 10.59
N PRO A 66 -6.01 10.60 9.56
CA PRO A 66 -4.58 10.35 9.76
C PRO A 66 -3.92 11.37 10.71
N PRO A 67 -4.20 12.69 10.64
CA PRO A 67 -3.67 13.63 11.63
C PRO A 67 -4.16 13.38 13.05
N GLN A 68 -5.42 12.97 13.24
CA GLN A 68 -5.95 12.62 14.56
C GLN A 68 -5.29 11.35 15.11
N VAL A 69 -5.02 10.35 14.27
CA VAL A 69 -4.25 9.15 14.65
C VAL A 69 -2.83 9.53 15.09
N ILE A 70 -2.12 10.34 14.31
CA ILE A 70 -0.76 10.82 14.66
C ILE A 70 -0.76 11.53 16.01
N ARG A 71 -1.70 12.47 16.21
CA ARG A 71 -1.84 13.22 17.47
C ARG A 71 -2.17 12.31 18.65
N LYS A 72 -3.11 11.39 18.47
CA LYS A 72 -3.52 10.41 19.50
C LYS A 72 -2.36 9.51 19.93
N ARG A 73 -1.46 9.17 19.01
CA ARG A 73 -0.25 8.39 19.28
C ARG A 73 0.89 9.21 19.88
N GLY A 74 0.67 10.49 20.21
CA GLY A 74 1.63 11.32 20.95
C GLY A 74 2.64 12.09 20.09
N TYR A 75 2.39 12.20 18.77
CA TYR A 75 3.28 12.91 17.85
C TYR A 75 2.73 14.30 17.49
N PRO A 76 3.59 15.31 17.29
CA PRO A 76 3.15 16.59 16.71
C PRO A 76 2.64 16.35 15.29
N VAL A 77 1.68 17.16 14.84
CA VAL A 77 1.14 17.03 13.50
C VAL A 77 0.69 18.38 12.95
N GLU A 78 1.05 18.62 11.69
CA GLU A 78 0.67 19.78 10.90
C GLU A 78 -0.07 19.32 9.64
N ILE A 79 -0.98 20.17 9.16
CA ILE A 79 -1.72 19.96 7.91
C ILE A 79 -1.36 21.10 6.98
N HIS A 80 -0.86 20.77 5.79
CA HIS A 80 -0.44 21.73 4.78
C HIS A 80 -1.28 21.57 3.52
N HIS A 81 -1.46 22.68 2.80
CA HIS A 81 -2.21 22.71 1.56
C HIS A 81 -1.30 23.20 0.44
N VAL A 82 -1.10 22.36 -0.58
CA VAL A 82 -0.26 22.64 -1.74
C VAL A 82 -1.14 22.81 -2.95
N THR A 83 -1.02 23.95 -3.63
CA THR A 83 -1.76 24.19 -4.89
C THR A 83 -0.87 23.82 -6.06
N THR A 84 -1.35 22.93 -6.93
CA THR A 84 -0.66 22.55 -8.16
C THR A 84 -0.84 23.60 -9.25
N ASP A 85 0.03 23.60 -10.26
CA ASP A 85 -0.05 24.56 -11.39
C ASP A 85 -1.39 24.48 -12.14
N ASP A 86 -1.98 23.30 -12.21
CA ASP A 86 -3.29 23.08 -12.83
C ASP A 86 -4.48 23.29 -11.87
N GLY A 87 -4.23 23.67 -10.61
CA GLY A 87 -5.22 24.22 -9.69
C GLY A 87 -5.78 23.27 -8.64
N TYR A 88 -5.30 22.02 -8.54
CA TYR A 88 -5.70 21.12 -7.46
C TYR A 88 -5.06 21.55 -6.14
N ILE A 89 -5.81 21.37 -5.04
CA ILE A 89 -5.34 21.67 -3.69
C ILE A 89 -5.14 20.34 -2.95
N LEU A 90 -3.87 19.98 -2.76
CA LEU A 90 -3.44 18.74 -2.14
C LEU A 90 -3.24 18.94 -0.64
N GLU A 91 -3.77 18.04 0.18
CA GLU A 91 -3.56 18.06 1.62
C GLU A 91 -2.39 17.13 2.00
N LEU A 92 -1.34 17.71 2.59
CA LEU A 92 -0.22 16.97 3.14
C LEU A 92 -0.31 16.90 4.67
N HIS A 93 0.06 15.75 5.23
CA HIS A 93 0.18 15.59 6.69
C HIS A 93 1.65 15.52 7.07
N ARG A 94 2.07 16.38 8.00
CA ARG A 94 3.47 16.48 8.42
C ARG A 94 3.63 16.12 9.89
N ILE A 95 4.63 15.31 10.19
CA ILE A 95 5.15 15.07 11.54
C ILE A 95 6.48 15.83 11.63
N PRO A 96 6.48 17.05 12.21
CA PRO A 96 7.68 17.87 12.23
C PRO A 96 8.79 17.22 13.06
N ALA A 97 10.02 17.37 12.59
CA ALA A 97 11.21 16.88 13.29
C ALA A 97 11.33 17.49 14.69
N LYS A 98 11.66 16.67 15.69
CA LYS A 98 12.08 17.19 17.00
C LYS A 98 13.41 17.93 16.85
N PRO A 99 13.59 19.09 17.52
CA PRO A 99 14.89 19.74 17.56
C PRO A 99 15.95 18.78 18.11
N LEU A 100 17.05 18.60 17.36
CA LEU A 100 18.20 17.85 17.81
C LEU A 100 19.16 18.79 18.54
N ASN A 101 19.49 18.47 19.79
CA ASN A 101 20.41 19.27 20.60
C ASN A 101 21.88 19.14 20.18
N ASP A 102 22.19 18.24 19.25
CA ASP A 102 23.55 17.92 18.79
C ASP A 102 23.98 18.69 17.53
N GLY A 103 23.11 19.57 17.00
CA GLY A 103 23.39 20.35 15.80
C GLY A 103 23.31 19.55 14.50
N SER A 104 22.89 18.29 14.53
CA SER A 104 22.73 17.48 13.31
C SER A 104 21.72 18.11 12.35
N PRO A 105 22.01 18.12 11.04
CA PRO A 105 21.09 18.67 10.06
C PRO A 105 19.80 17.86 10.01
N ARG A 106 18.66 18.56 10.03
CA ARG A 106 17.33 17.97 9.81
C ARG A 106 17.26 17.39 8.40
N LYS A 107 16.54 16.28 8.24
CA LYS A 107 16.28 15.64 6.93
C LYS A 107 14.79 15.50 6.71
N ALA A 108 14.31 15.86 5.52
CA ALA A 108 12.93 15.65 5.12
C ALA A 108 12.76 14.29 4.44
N VAL A 109 11.67 13.59 4.79
CA VAL A 109 11.25 12.34 4.13
C VAL A 109 9.81 12.49 3.68
N PHE A 110 9.57 12.30 2.39
CA PHE A 110 8.24 12.29 1.80
C PHE A 110 7.79 10.86 1.51
N LEU A 111 6.67 10.44 2.11
CA LEU A 111 6.05 9.13 1.88
C LEU A 111 4.79 9.30 1.04
N ASN A 112 4.73 8.56 -0.07
CA ASN A 112 3.60 8.62 -1.00
C ASN A 112 2.97 7.25 -1.21
N HIS A 113 1.64 7.20 -1.05
CA HIS A 113 0.86 5.97 -1.03
C HIS A 113 0.60 5.42 -2.44
N GLY A 114 -0.02 4.23 -2.50
CA GLY A 114 -0.43 3.58 -3.75
C GLY A 114 -1.74 4.09 -4.33
N VAL A 115 -2.19 3.46 -5.41
CA VAL A 115 -3.50 3.78 -6.01
C VAL A 115 -4.62 3.47 -5.02
N VAL A 116 -5.70 4.27 -5.03
CA VAL A 116 -6.89 4.14 -4.17
C VAL A 116 -6.63 4.19 -2.66
N GLU A 117 -5.44 4.61 -2.22
CA GLU A 117 -5.09 4.74 -0.81
C GLU A 117 -5.15 6.19 -0.33
N SER A 118 -4.84 6.41 0.95
CA SER A 118 -4.53 7.72 1.52
C SER A 118 -3.27 7.66 2.39
N SER A 119 -2.81 8.82 2.85
CA SER A 119 -1.71 8.94 3.82
C SER A 119 -1.86 8.04 5.05
N GLY A 120 -3.08 7.72 5.48
CA GLY A 120 -3.34 6.87 6.64
C GLY A 120 -2.95 5.41 6.46
N THR A 121 -2.70 4.94 5.23
CA THR A 121 -2.22 3.57 4.98
C THR A 121 -0.90 3.27 5.71
N TRP A 122 -0.04 4.29 5.86
CA TRP A 122 1.23 4.22 6.57
C TRP A 122 1.10 4.12 8.10
N LEU A 123 -0.11 4.35 8.62
CA LEU A 123 -0.45 4.39 10.05
C LEU A 123 -1.34 3.22 10.49
N VAL A 124 -1.67 2.29 9.58
CA VAL A 124 -2.48 1.11 9.91
C VAL A 124 -1.84 0.26 11.01
N ASN A 125 -0.52 0.14 10.97
CA ASN A 125 0.24 -0.57 11.98
C ASN A 125 0.31 0.21 13.31
N PRO A 126 0.65 -0.45 14.43
CA PRO A 126 1.02 0.24 15.67
C PRO A 126 2.22 1.18 15.47
N SER A 127 2.46 2.11 16.40
CA SER A 127 3.58 3.06 16.31
C SER A 127 4.93 2.39 16.09
N SER A 128 5.16 1.27 16.77
CA SER A 128 6.39 0.48 16.65
C SER A 128 6.62 -0.15 15.27
N ARG A 129 5.62 -0.12 14.37
CA ARG A 129 5.69 -0.70 13.01
C ARG A 129 5.11 0.22 11.94
N SER A 130 4.97 1.51 12.26
CA SER A 130 4.55 2.54 11.30
C SER A 130 5.77 3.33 10.85
N LEU A 131 6.18 3.17 9.59
CA LEU A 131 7.37 3.83 9.04
C LEU A 131 7.43 5.35 9.34
N PRO A 132 6.37 6.15 9.18
CA PRO A 132 6.46 7.58 9.49
C PRO A 132 6.71 7.87 10.96
N LEU A 133 6.20 7.05 11.88
CA LEU A 133 6.42 7.21 13.32
C LEU A 133 7.82 6.76 13.73
N LEU A 134 8.31 5.67 13.13
CA LEU A 134 9.71 5.24 13.29
C LEU A 134 10.71 6.29 12.79
N LEU A 135 10.42 6.95 11.68
CA LEU A 135 11.22 8.06 11.16
C LEU A 135 11.13 9.30 12.09
N ALA A 136 9.93 9.64 12.59
CA ALA A 136 9.76 10.74 13.52
C ALA A 136 10.50 10.52 14.85
N ASP A 137 10.55 9.28 15.36
CA ASP A 137 11.35 8.92 16.55
C ASP A 137 12.85 9.12 16.34
N LYS A 138 13.28 9.15 15.08
CA LYS A 138 14.64 9.45 14.64
C LYS A 138 14.85 10.91 14.24
N SER A 139 13.89 11.78 14.55
CA SER A 139 13.91 13.22 14.27
C SER A 139 14.03 13.56 12.78
N TYR A 140 13.50 12.71 11.90
CA TYR A 140 13.21 13.10 10.53
C TYR A 140 11.99 14.03 10.49
N ASP A 141 11.97 14.93 9.51
CA ASP A 141 10.82 15.74 9.17
C ASP A 141 9.97 14.98 8.15
N VAL A 142 8.85 14.41 8.61
CA VAL A 142 8.12 13.39 7.86
C VAL A 142 6.89 14.00 7.22
N TRP A 143 6.75 13.81 5.91
CA TRP A 143 5.66 14.32 5.10
C TRP A 143 4.90 13.17 4.45
N LEU A 144 3.58 13.18 4.56
CA LEU A 144 2.69 12.17 3.98
C LEU A 144 1.85 12.80 2.87
N GLY A 145 1.93 12.23 1.67
CA GLY A 145 1.21 12.69 0.49
C GLY A 145 -0.22 12.19 0.41
N ASN A 146 -1.06 12.92 -0.33
CA ASN A 146 -2.38 12.50 -0.77
C ASN A 146 -2.62 12.89 -2.22
N PHE A 147 -2.93 11.91 -3.07
CA PHE A 147 -3.23 12.16 -4.49
C PHE A 147 -4.50 12.96 -4.70
N ARG A 148 -4.48 13.86 -5.69
CA ARG A 148 -5.69 14.54 -6.19
C ARG A 148 -6.87 13.56 -6.36
N GLY A 149 -8.04 14.00 -5.95
CA GLY A 149 -9.29 13.24 -5.99
C GLY A 149 -9.50 12.24 -4.85
N ASN A 150 -8.44 11.86 -4.11
CA ASN A 150 -8.64 11.10 -2.88
C ASN A 150 -9.35 11.96 -1.81
N ARG A 151 -9.83 11.33 -0.73
CA ARG A 151 -10.58 11.96 0.37
C ARG A 151 -9.97 13.26 0.91
N TYR A 152 -8.65 13.36 0.97
CA TYR A 152 -7.95 14.51 1.56
C TYR A 152 -7.58 15.58 0.52
N SER A 153 -7.43 15.19 -0.75
CA SER A 153 -7.02 16.10 -1.85
C SER A 153 -8.13 16.28 -2.88
N ARG A 154 -9.38 16.46 -2.42
CA ARG A 154 -10.57 16.64 -3.26
C ARG A 154 -11.02 18.10 -3.38
N ARG A 155 -10.07 18.99 -3.67
CA ARG A 155 -10.33 20.43 -3.85
C ARG A 155 -9.57 20.99 -5.04
N HIS A 156 -10.13 22.06 -5.61
CA HIS A 156 -9.56 22.81 -6.72
C HIS A 156 -9.84 24.30 -6.52
N VAL A 157 -8.99 25.16 -7.07
CA VAL A 157 -9.16 26.62 -7.01
C VAL A 157 -10.42 27.12 -7.72
N THR A 158 -10.87 26.38 -8.74
CA THR A 158 -12.03 26.74 -9.60
C THR A 158 -13.07 25.64 -9.79
N LEU A 159 -12.69 24.36 -9.70
CA LEU A 159 -13.55 23.23 -10.06
C LEU A 159 -14.17 22.61 -8.80
N SER A 160 -15.44 22.26 -8.90
CA SER A 160 -16.12 21.46 -7.88
C SER A 160 -15.93 19.96 -8.15
N PRO A 161 -15.78 19.11 -7.12
CA PRO A 161 -15.80 17.65 -7.28
C PRO A 161 -17.11 17.09 -7.89
N LYS A 162 -18.16 17.90 -7.99
CA LYS A 162 -19.40 17.56 -8.70
C LYS A 162 -19.30 17.74 -10.23
N GLN A 163 -18.28 18.45 -10.71
CA GLN A 163 -18.06 18.69 -12.14
C GLN A 163 -17.21 17.59 -12.75
N THR A 164 -17.49 17.25 -14.01
CA THR A 164 -16.76 16.18 -14.72
C THR A 164 -15.29 16.53 -14.93
N GLU A 165 -15.01 17.82 -15.12
CA GLU A 165 -13.70 18.42 -15.36
C GLU A 165 -12.72 18.15 -14.22
N PHE A 166 -13.21 18.14 -12.97
CA PHE A 166 -12.43 17.83 -11.78
C PHE A 166 -11.85 16.40 -11.79
N TRP A 167 -12.42 15.50 -12.57
CA TRP A 167 -12.02 14.08 -12.60
C TRP A 167 -11.31 13.70 -13.90
N LYS A 168 -10.98 14.66 -14.76
CA LYS A 168 -10.25 14.44 -16.02
C LYS A 168 -8.74 14.44 -15.79
N PHE A 169 -8.28 13.57 -14.88
CA PHE A 169 -6.86 13.35 -14.62
C PHE A 169 -6.55 11.85 -14.56
N SER A 170 -5.31 11.47 -14.81
CA SER A 170 -4.75 10.13 -14.60
C SER A 170 -3.45 10.22 -13.79
N TRP A 171 -2.61 9.18 -13.77
CA TRP A 171 -1.31 9.29 -13.07
C TRP A 171 -0.33 10.23 -13.78
N ASP A 172 -0.65 10.63 -15.01
CA ASP A 172 0.14 11.55 -15.81
C ASP A 172 0.17 12.93 -15.15
N GLU A 173 -1.01 13.46 -14.80
CA GLU A 173 -1.13 14.75 -14.12
C GLU A 173 -0.53 14.72 -12.72
N ILE A 174 -0.64 13.59 -12.00
CA ILE A 174 0.00 13.45 -10.67
C ILE A 174 1.52 13.57 -10.80
N GLY A 175 2.14 12.80 -11.70
CA GLY A 175 3.58 12.91 -11.92
C GLY A 175 4.00 14.25 -12.51
N ASN A 176 3.15 14.88 -13.32
CA ASN A 176 3.47 16.15 -13.98
C ASN A 176 3.25 17.39 -13.12
N PHE A 177 2.32 17.36 -12.17
CA PHE A 177 1.91 18.55 -11.41
C PHE A 177 1.96 18.33 -9.90
N ASP A 178 1.40 17.22 -9.38
CA ASP A 178 1.34 16.98 -7.92
C ASP A 178 2.75 16.82 -7.34
N ILE A 179 3.53 15.88 -7.88
CA ILE A 179 4.84 15.55 -7.33
C ILE A 179 5.81 16.74 -7.37
N PRO A 180 5.94 17.50 -8.48
CA PRO A 180 6.74 18.72 -8.50
C PRO A 180 6.29 19.76 -7.47
N ALA A 181 4.98 20.03 -7.38
CA ALA A 181 4.44 21.03 -6.46
C ALA A 181 4.72 20.63 -5.00
N VAL A 182 4.52 19.36 -4.65
CA VAL A 182 4.78 18.82 -3.31
C VAL A 182 6.27 18.86 -2.96
N ILE A 183 7.16 18.39 -3.84
CA ILE A 183 8.61 18.43 -3.59
C ILE A 183 9.08 19.87 -3.38
N ASN A 184 8.71 20.78 -4.27
CA ASN A 184 9.12 22.18 -4.16
C ASN A 184 8.57 22.84 -2.90
N TYR A 185 7.32 22.55 -2.53
CA TYR A 185 6.72 23.05 -1.30
C TYR A 185 7.49 22.57 -0.05
N ILE A 186 7.76 21.26 0.05
CA ILE A 186 8.49 20.69 1.19
C ILE A 186 9.87 21.33 1.33
N LEU A 187 10.63 21.45 0.23
CA LEU A 187 11.97 22.04 0.27
C LEU A 187 11.93 23.52 0.65
N SER A 188 10.93 24.26 0.18
CA SER A 188 10.72 25.67 0.55
C SER A 188 10.36 25.82 2.02
N GLU A 189 9.42 25.01 2.52
CA GLU A 189 8.94 25.08 3.90
C GLU A 189 10.03 24.67 4.90
N THR A 190 10.86 23.69 4.54
CA THR A 190 11.92 23.17 5.41
C THR A 190 13.25 23.92 5.27
N GLY A 191 13.46 24.64 4.17
CA GLY A 191 14.73 25.26 3.80
C GLY A 191 15.82 24.24 3.44
N LEU A 192 15.47 22.98 3.21
CA LEU A 192 16.41 21.91 2.87
C LEU A 192 16.68 21.88 1.36
N PRO A 193 17.91 21.54 0.93
CA PRO A 193 18.24 21.46 -0.49
C PRO A 193 17.69 20.19 -1.15
N THR A 194 17.50 19.13 -0.37
CA THR A 194 17.06 17.81 -0.85
C THR A 194 16.13 17.13 0.16
N LEU A 195 15.38 16.13 -0.30
CA LEU A 195 14.58 15.23 0.53
C LEU A 195 14.74 13.77 0.10
N SER A 196 14.45 12.84 0.99
CA SER A 196 14.28 11.42 0.64
C SER A 196 12.82 11.15 0.26
N TYR A 197 12.61 10.43 -0.83
CA TYR A 197 11.29 10.00 -1.29
C TYR A 197 11.10 8.51 -0.99
N ILE A 198 9.95 8.14 -0.44
CA ILE A 198 9.53 6.75 -0.24
C ILE A 198 8.18 6.57 -0.91
N GLY A 199 8.14 5.78 -1.98
CA GLY A 199 6.91 5.49 -2.72
C GLY A 199 6.47 4.06 -2.48
N HIS A 200 5.16 3.84 -2.40
CA HIS A 200 4.57 2.50 -2.55
C HIS A 200 3.73 2.44 -3.83
N SER A 201 3.86 1.37 -4.61
CA SER A 201 3.00 1.11 -5.77
C SER A 201 2.98 2.30 -6.75
N LEU A 202 1.81 2.88 -7.01
CA LEU A 202 1.64 4.09 -7.84
C LEU A 202 2.47 5.28 -7.34
N GLY A 203 2.70 5.41 -6.03
CA GLY A 203 3.61 6.41 -5.46
C GLY A 203 5.03 6.33 -6.02
N CYS A 204 5.47 5.17 -6.50
CA CYS A 204 6.71 5.03 -7.27
C CYS A 204 6.55 5.46 -8.73
N GLY A 205 5.47 5.05 -9.38
CA GLY A 205 5.22 5.36 -10.80
C GLY A 205 5.17 6.86 -11.05
N VAL A 206 4.44 7.61 -10.21
CA VAL A 206 4.32 9.07 -10.35
C VAL A 206 5.63 9.79 -10.03
N PHE A 207 6.46 9.22 -9.16
CA PHE A 207 7.84 9.71 -8.95
C PHE A 207 8.65 9.57 -10.24
N PHE A 208 8.61 8.41 -10.89
CA PHE A 208 9.34 8.18 -12.14
C PHE A 208 8.88 9.14 -13.25
N ILE A 209 7.56 9.35 -13.37
CA ILE A 209 7.00 10.33 -14.32
C ILE A 209 7.53 11.73 -14.02
N ALA A 210 7.51 12.16 -12.76
CA ALA A 210 8.00 13.47 -12.35
C ALA A 210 9.48 13.66 -12.70
N MET A 211 10.32 12.67 -12.39
CA MET A 211 11.76 12.76 -12.67
C MET A 211 12.09 12.78 -14.17
N VAL A 212 11.24 12.16 -15.01
CA VAL A 212 11.39 12.19 -16.48
C VAL A 212 10.92 13.52 -17.06
N LYS A 213 9.78 14.05 -16.59
CA LYS A 213 9.17 15.28 -17.12
C LYS A 213 9.80 16.56 -16.59
N HIS A 214 10.37 16.50 -15.39
CA HIS A 214 11.00 17.62 -14.68
C HIS A 214 12.42 17.21 -14.25
N PRO A 215 13.39 17.16 -15.19
CA PRO A 215 14.72 16.63 -14.93
C PRO A 215 15.46 17.32 -13.78
N GLU A 216 15.21 18.60 -13.55
CA GLU A 216 15.78 19.39 -12.46
C GLU A 216 15.40 18.88 -11.06
N LEU A 217 14.28 18.16 -10.93
CA LEU A 217 13.89 17.55 -9.66
C LEU A 217 14.80 16.38 -9.26
N ASN A 218 15.47 15.71 -10.21
CA ASN A 218 16.36 14.59 -9.87
C ASN A 218 17.47 15.02 -8.90
N ALA A 219 17.98 16.24 -9.03
CA ALA A 219 19.03 16.79 -8.16
C ALA A 219 18.53 17.14 -6.75
N LYS A 220 17.20 17.21 -6.55
CA LYS A 220 16.54 17.51 -5.27
C LYS A 220 16.21 16.25 -4.45
N ILE A 221 16.48 15.06 -4.99
CA ILE A 221 16.20 13.77 -4.34
C ILE A 221 17.50 13.19 -3.77
N ASP A 222 17.58 13.11 -2.43
CA ASP A 222 18.69 12.47 -1.72
C ASP A 222 18.68 10.95 -1.96
N THR A 223 17.52 10.32 -1.73
CA THR A 223 17.28 8.90 -2.01
C THR A 223 15.84 8.66 -2.43
N MET A 224 15.62 7.74 -3.37
CA MET A 224 14.30 7.17 -3.68
C MET A 224 14.25 5.73 -3.15
N HIS A 225 13.35 5.44 -2.22
CA HIS A 225 13.02 4.08 -1.79
C HIS A 225 11.70 3.64 -2.41
N ALA A 226 11.78 2.75 -3.39
CA ALA A 226 10.66 2.32 -4.21
C ALA A 226 10.13 0.96 -3.74
N LEU A 227 8.96 0.95 -3.09
CA LEU A 227 8.32 -0.24 -2.52
C LEU A 227 7.24 -0.76 -3.49
N ALA A 228 7.39 -1.99 -3.98
CA ALA A 228 6.53 -2.56 -5.03
C ALA A 228 6.34 -1.59 -6.21
N PRO A 229 7.42 -1.18 -6.91
CA PRO A 229 7.40 0.00 -7.77
C PRO A 229 6.58 -0.19 -9.04
N LEU A 230 5.41 0.46 -9.13
CA LEU A 230 4.65 0.49 -10.36
C LEU A 230 5.47 1.15 -11.47
N SER A 231 5.60 0.46 -12.59
CA SER A 231 6.31 0.90 -13.79
C SER A 231 5.65 0.24 -14.99
N SER A 232 6.22 -0.83 -15.56
CA SER A 232 5.45 -1.74 -16.40
C SER A 232 4.30 -2.35 -15.61
N PHE A 233 3.20 -2.64 -16.30
CA PHE A 233 2.03 -3.35 -15.75
C PHE A 233 1.60 -4.50 -16.68
N ALA A 234 2.54 -5.06 -17.44
CA ALA A 234 2.32 -6.05 -18.47
C ALA A 234 1.96 -7.43 -17.90
N HIS A 235 2.53 -7.77 -16.73
CA HIS A 235 2.55 -9.15 -16.24
C HIS A 235 1.69 -9.39 -15.01
N PHE A 236 0.90 -8.40 -14.55
CA PHE A 236 0.03 -8.56 -13.39
C PHE A 236 -0.86 -9.81 -13.49
N THR A 237 -0.99 -10.56 -12.40
CA THR A 237 -1.53 -11.93 -12.43
C THR A 237 -2.95 -12.07 -11.85
N THR A 238 -3.55 -10.96 -11.39
CA THR A 238 -4.90 -10.95 -10.81
C THR A 238 -5.97 -11.26 -11.85
N ALA A 239 -6.46 -12.51 -11.84
CA ALA A 239 -7.27 -13.08 -12.91
C ALA A 239 -8.54 -12.28 -13.26
N ILE A 240 -9.23 -11.70 -12.27
CA ILE A 240 -10.44 -10.91 -12.53
C ILE A 240 -10.12 -9.65 -13.34
N PHE A 241 -9.07 -8.92 -12.98
CA PHE A 241 -8.69 -7.69 -13.69
C PHE A 241 -8.11 -7.99 -15.07
N ARG A 242 -7.36 -9.10 -15.24
CA ARG A 242 -6.86 -9.52 -16.56
C ARG A 242 -7.97 -9.79 -17.56
N LYS A 243 -9.06 -10.42 -17.10
CA LYS A 243 -10.24 -10.69 -17.94
C LYS A 243 -11.00 -9.41 -18.30
N LEU A 244 -11.00 -8.41 -17.42
CA LEU A 244 -11.68 -7.13 -17.64
C LEU A 244 -10.86 -6.14 -18.47
N ALA A 245 -9.52 -6.23 -18.45
CA ALA A 245 -8.63 -5.26 -19.10
C ALA A 245 -8.91 -5.02 -20.60
N PRO A 246 -9.19 -6.05 -21.44
CA PRO A 246 -9.56 -5.83 -22.84
C PRO A 246 -10.83 -4.99 -23.04
N TYR A 247 -11.72 -4.96 -22.05
CA TYR A 247 -12.96 -4.18 -22.05
C TYR A 247 -12.79 -2.81 -21.38
N GLY A 248 -11.59 -2.44 -20.92
CA GLY A 248 -11.33 -1.24 -20.13
C GLY A 248 -11.88 0.03 -20.77
N LYS A 249 -11.66 0.23 -22.07
CA LYS A 249 -12.20 1.39 -22.82
C LYS A 249 -13.73 1.43 -22.87
N ALA A 250 -14.37 0.27 -23.04
CA ALA A 250 -15.83 0.18 -23.06
C ALA A 250 -16.42 0.48 -21.67
N ILE A 251 -15.79 -0.06 -20.62
CA ILE A 251 -16.16 0.21 -19.22
C ILE A 251 -15.99 1.70 -18.89
N GLU A 252 -14.85 2.28 -19.24
CA GLU A 252 -14.58 3.72 -19.06
C GLU A 252 -15.63 4.58 -19.77
N THR A 253 -15.92 4.28 -21.05
CA THR A 253 -16.92 4.99 -21.84
C THR A 253 -18.30 4.89 -21.20
N PHE A 254 -18.70 3.69 -20.76
CA PHE A 254 -19.97 3.46 -20.08
C PHE A 254 -20.07 4.29 -18.79
N LEU A 255 -19.06 4.19 -17.91
CA LEU A 255 -19.04 4.92 -16.63
C LEU A 255 -19.14 6.43 -16.84
N ARG A 256 -18.38 6.97 -17.79
CA ARG A 256 -18.41 8.39 -18.12
C ARG A 256 -19.77 8.81 -18.70
N THR A 257 -20.41 7.94 -19.48
CA THR A 257 -21.73 8.21 -20.07
C THR A 257 -22.84 8.27 -19.02
N VAL A 258 -22.77 7.42 -17.98
CA VAL A 258 -23.73 7.45 -16.86
C VAL A 258 -23.38 8.49 -15.79
N GLY A 259 -22.39 9.35 -16.04
CA GLY A 259 -22.03 10.45 -15.15
C GLY A 259 -21.07 10.08 -14.01
N THR A 260 -20.45 8.89 -14.05
CA THR A 260 -19.45 8.46 -13.07
C THR A 260 -18.05 8.86 -13.54
N TRP A 261 -17.41 9.78 -12.80
CA TRP A 261 -16.08 10.29 -13.13
C TRP A 261 -15.08 10.12 -11.99
N GLY A 262 -15.52 10.29 -10.74
CA GLY A 262 -14.84 9.75 -9.57
C GLY A 262 -15.21 8.29 -9.36
N TRP A 263 -14.27 7.46 -8.92
CA TRP A 263 -14.47 6.03 -8.71
C TRP A 263 -13.69 5.54 -7.48
N LEU A 264 -14.13 4.40 -6.94
CA LEU A 264 -13.55 3.72 -5.79
C LEU A 264 -13.35 4.66 -4.61
N ASP A 265 -14.34 5.53 -4.42
CA ASP A 265 -14.49 6.41 -3.29
C ASP A 265 -15.53 5.81 -2.35
N SER A 266 -15.11 5.49 -1.13
CA SER A 266 -15.96 4.84 -0.14
C SER A 266 -16.79 5.83 0.69
N GLU A 267 -16.71 7.14 0.44
CA GLU A 267 -17.46 8.14 1.20
C GLU A 267 -18.97 7.80 1.28
N GLY A 268 -19.43 7.54 2.50
CA GLY A 268 -20.82 7.16 2.79
C GLY A 268 -21.06 5.65 2.69
N VAL A 269 -21.77 5.21 1.65
CA VAL A 269 -22.32 3.84 1.59
C VAL A 269 -21.22 2.78 1.43
N GLY A 270 -20.13 3.09 0.73
CA GLY A 270 -19.01 2.17 0.52
C GLY A 270 -18.30 1.82 1.83
N ASP A 271 -18.01 2.84 2.65
CA ASP A 271 -17.44 2.70 4.00
C ASP A 271 -18.34 1.81 4.86
N ILE A 272 -19.65 2.07 4.85
CA ILE A 272 -20.63 1.28 5.64
C ILE A 272 -20.66 -0.19 5.19
N VAL A 273 -20.57 -0.46 3.89
CA VAL A 273 -20.56 -1.83 3.35
C VAL A 273 -19.28 -2.56 3.74
N LEU A 274 -18.12 -1.93 3.54
CA LEU A 274 -16.83 -2.51 3.93
C LEU A 274 -16.75 -2.74 5.44
N GLU A 275 -17.18 -1.78 6.25
CA GLU A 275 -17.27 -1.89 7.71
C GLU A 275 -18.14 -3.09 8.10
N ARG A 276 -19.35 -3.21 7.55
CA ARG A 276 -20.26 -4.32 7.84
C ARG A 276 -19.71 -5.68 7.41
N MET A 277 -18.95 -5.73 6.32
CA MET A 277 -18.43 -6.98 5.77
C MET A 277 -17.13 -7.44 6.42
N CYS A 278 -16.31 -6.51 6.91
CA CYS A 278 -14.93 -6.77 7.26
C CYS A 278 -14.54 -6.43 8.71
N ALA A 279 -15.31 -5.60 9.43
CA ALA A 279 -14.80 -4.96 10.65
C ALA A 279 -15.36 -5.51 11.99
N LYS A 280 -16.39 -6.38 11.99
CA LYS A 280 -17.06 -6.77 13.25
C LYS A 280 -16.52 -8.05 13.88
N THR A 281 -16.13 -9.05 13.09
CA THR A 281 -15.71 -10.36 13.61
C THR A 281 -14.42 -10.87 13.00
N TYR A 282 -13.70 -11.75 13.71
CA TYR A 282 -12.51 -12.43 13.19
C TYR A 282 -12.80 -13.21 11.91
N LYS A 283 -13.98 -13.83 11.80
CA LYS A 283 -14.45 -14.48 10.55
C LYS A 283 -14.63 -13.49 9.40
N GLN A 284 -15.09 -12.26 9.65
CA GLN A 284 -15.20 -11.21 8.65
C GLN A 284 -13.81 -10.72 8.21
N ALA A 285 -12.96 -10.33 9.17
CA ALA A 285 -11.59 -9.91 8.91
C ALA A 285 -10.80 -10.95 8.11
N ARG A 286 -10.93 -12.25 8.46
CA ARG A 286 -10.27 -13.35 7.72
C ARG A 286 -10.74 -13.45 6.27
N ARG A 287 -12.04 -13.24 6.01
CA ARG A 287 -12.58 -13.22 4.64
C ARG A 287 -12.03 -12.03 3.85
N CYS A 288 -11.97 -10.85 4.44
CA CYS A 288 -11.45 -9.66 3.77
C CYS A 288 -9.94 -9.75 3.54
N ARG A 289 -9.17 -10.23 4.53
CA ARG A 289 -7.75 -10.56 4.34
C ARG A 289 -7.54 -11.57 3.21
N LYS A 290 -8.39 -12.60 3.11
CA LYS A 290 -8.32 -13.56 2.00
C LYS A 290 -8.64 -12.90 0.66
N ALA A 291 -9.63 -12.01 0.59
CA ALA A 291 -9.95 -11.26 -0.62
C ALA A 291 -8.80 -10.35 -1.06
N LEU A 292 -8.18 -9.62 -0.12
CA LEU A 292 -6.97 -8.84 -0.40
C LEU A 292 -5.84 -9.72 -0.92
N ASN A 293 -5.58 -10.88 -0.30
CA ASN A 293 -4.55 -11.82 -0.77
C ASN A 293 -4.82 -12.38 -2.18
N VAL A 294 -6.09 -12.51 -2.59
CA VAL A 294 -6.42 -12.90 -3.97
C VAL A 294 -6.00 -11.82 -4.96
N ILE A 295 -6.14 -10.54 -4.59
CA ILE A 295 -5.86 -9.36 -5.41
C ILE A 295 -4.37 -8.99 -5.40
N MET A 296 -3.77 -8.91 -4.21
CA MET A 296 -2.41 -8.39 -3.97
C MET A 296 -1.34 -9.47 -4.05
N GLY A 297 -1.73 -10.74 -3.88
CA GLY A 297 -0.81 -11.87 -3.75
C GLY A 297 -0.89 -12.56 -2.41
N SER A 298 -0.48 -13.83 -2.37
CA SER A 298 -0.68 -14.69 -1.21
C SER A 298 0.41 -14.51 -0.16
N ASN A 299 0.04 -13.96 0.99
CA ASN A 299 0.79 -14.05 2.24
C ASN A 299 -0.20 -14.03 3.42
N PRO A 300 -0.91 -15.15 3.66
CA PRO A 300 -2.17 -15.18 4.40
C PRO A 300 -2.07 -14.86 5.89
N GLU A 301 -0.87 -14.70 6.45
CA GLU A 301 -0.64 -14.49 7.88
C GLU A 301 0.15 -13.22 8.20
N ASN A 302 0.73 -12.57 7.20
CA ASN A 302 1.59 -11.40 7.42
C ASN A 302 0.83 -10.08 7.59
N VAL A 303 -0.50 -10.15 7.76
CA VAL A 303 -1.33 -9.02 8.20
C VAL A 303 -2.20 -9.47 9.37
N GLN A 304 -2.11 -8.75 10.48
CA GLN A 304 -2.90 -9.00 11.69
C GLN A 304 -4.39 -8.80 11.40
N LEU A 305 -5.23 -9.73 11.89
CA LEU A 305 -6.67 -9.68 11.64
C LEU A 305 -7.32 -8.47 12.31
N GLU A 306 -6.80 -8.09 13.47
CA GLU A 306 -7.21 -6.94 14.27
C GLU A 306 -7.03 -5.62 13.51
N LEU A 307 -6.04 -5.53 12.63
CA LEU A 307 -5.77 -4.31 11.86
C LEU A 307 -6.58 -4.22 10.57
N MET A 308 -7.30 -5.27 10.18
CA MET A 308 -8.11 -5.28 8.96
C MET A 308 -9.14 -4.14 8.89
N PRO A 309 -9.87 -3.77 9.97
CA PRO A 309 -10.72 -2.59 9.97
C PRO A 309 -9.97 -1.31 9.57
N LEU A 310 -8.75 -1.11 10.09
CA LEU A 310 -7.90 0.05 9.77
C LEU A 310 -7.38 0.02 8.34
N VAL A 311 -7.06 -1.16 7.80
CA VAL A 311 -6.76 -1.33 6.36
C VAL A 311 -7.92 -0.84 5.52
N ASN A 312 -9.15 -1.28 5.83
CA ASN A 312 -10.33 -1.00 5.00
C ASN A 312 -10.67 0.48 4.91
N VAL A 313 -10.50 1.25 5.99
CA VAL A 313 -10.77 2.70 6.00
C VAL A 313 -9.66 3.53 5.34
N ASN A 314 -8.57 2.91 4.92
CA ASN A 314 -7.44 3.56 4.26
C ASN A 314 -7.23 3.12 2.80
N ILE A 315 -8.03 2.17 2.32
CA ILE A 315 -8.15 1.78 0.91
C ILE A 315 -9.47 2.31 0.34
N LEU A 316 -9.62 2.32 -0.98
CA LEU A 316 -10.78 2.88 -1.69
C LEU A 316 -11.08 4.33 -1.27
N GLN A 317 -10.03 5.14 -1.11
CA GLN A 317 -10.15 6.54 -0.69
C GLN A 317 -10.46 7.51 -1.84
N GLY A 318 -10.88 6.99 -3.00
CA GLY A 318 -11.25 7.76 -4.18
C GLY A 318 -10.12 7.96 -5.19
N THR A 319 -10.47 7.86 -6.46
CA THR A 319 -9.63 8.20 -7.61
C THR A 319 -10.51 8.56 -8.81
N SER A 320 -9.92 8.82 -9.97
CA SER A 320 -10.66 9.10 -11.21
C SER A 320 -10.86 7.83 -12.07
N VAL A 321 -11.88 7.84 -12.92
CA VAL A 321 -12.10 6.78 -13.91
C VAL A 321 -10.90 6.63 -14.88
N PRO A 322 -10.30 7.72 -15.43
CA PRO A 322 -9.10 7.60 -16.25
C PRO A 322 -7.92 6.93 -15.53
N MET A 323 -7.73 7.16 -14.22
CA MET A 323 -6.69 6.47 -13.45
C MET A 323 -6.83 4.94 -13.55
N ILE A 324 -8.04 4.42 -13.36
CA ILE A 324 -8.31 2.98 -13.42
C ILE A 324 -8.21 2.45 -14.84
N ALA A 325 -8.71 3.20 -15.83
CA ALA A 325 -8.59 2.84 -17.24
C ALA A 325 -7.12 2.75 -17.68
N GLN A 326 -6.23 3.58 -17.14
CA GLN A 326 -4.82 3.60 -17.50
C GLN A 326 -4.08 2.31 -17.13
N PHE A 327 -4.45 1.64 -16.03
CA PHE A 327 -3.93 0.31 -15.69
C PHE A 327 -4.25 -0.71 -16.78
N ALA A 328 -5.49 -0.71 -17.29
CA ALA A 328 -5.88 -1.59 -18.39
C ALA A 328 -5.11 -1.25 -19.68
N GLN A 329 -4.93 0.05 -19.98
CA GLN A 329 -4.15 0.49 -21.15
C GLN A 329 -2.70 0.02 -21.07
N ASN A 330 -2.04 0.16 -19.91
CA ASN A 330 -0.64 -0.26 -19.75
C ASN A 330 -0.48 -1.79 -19.79
N TYR A 331 -1.43 -2.55 -19.21
CA TYR A 331 -1.43 -4.00 -19.39
C TYR A 331 -1.54 -4.42 -20.85
N MET A 332 -2.45 -3.79 -21.61
CA MET A 332 -2.66 -4.12 -23.02
C MET A 332 -1.47 -3.70 -23.91
N ALA A 333 -0.65 -2.76 -23.47
CA ALA A 333 0.51 -2.29 -24.21
C ALA A 333 1.76 -3.17 -24.06
N GLY A 334 1.76 -4.08 -23.09
CA GLY A 334 2.91 -4.93 -22.80
C GLY A 334 3.98 -4.20 -22.00
N GLU A 335 5.24 -4.61 -22.17
CA GLU A 335 6.39 -4.13 -21.37
C GLU A 335 6.77 -2.68 -21.72
N THR A 336 5.97 -1.74 -21.23
CA THR A 336 6.16 -0.31 -21.36
C THR A 336 5.63 0.41 -20.12
N PHE A 337 6.07 1.64 -19.92
CA PHE A 337 5.47 2.55 -18.96
C PHE A 337 5.10 3.84 -19.69
N GLN A 338 3.80 4.07 -19.85
CA GLN A 338 3.30 5.09 -20.76
C GLN A 338 2.17 5.94 -20.17
N ALA A 339 2.05 7.12 -20.76
CA ALA A 339 0.99 8.07 -20.53
C ALA A 339 -0.38 7.52 -20.96
N TYR A 340 -1.44 8.23 -20.60
CA TYR A 340 -2.81 7.84 -20.88
C TYR A 340 -3.07 7.88 -22.38
N ASP A 341 -3.69 6.83 -22.93
CA ASP A 341 -4.08 6.81 -24.34
C ASP A 341 -5.44 7.50 -24.53
N TYR A 342 -5.39 8.73 -25.06
CA TYR A 342 -6.56 9.52 -25.41
C TYR A 342 -7.11 9.18 -26.82
N GLY A 343 -6.59 8.11 -27.44
CA GLY A 343 -6.79 7.78 -28.84
C GLY A 343 -6.01 8.71 -29.78
N ARG A 344 -5.91 8.33 -31.05
CA ARG A 344 -5.05 8.99 -32.05
C ARG A 344 -5.14 10.52 -32.08
N LYS A 345 -6.36 11.08 -32.11
CA LYS A 345 -6.56 12.54 -32.12
C LYS A 345 -6.20 13.18 -30.77
N GLY A 346 -6.58 12.55 -29.66
CA GLY A 346 -6.29 13.04 -28.32
C GLY A 346 -4.80 13.04 -28.01
N ASN A 347 -4.09 11.99 -28.43
CA ASN A 347 -2.64 11.86 -28.28
C ASN A 347 -1.90 12.91 -29.12
N LEU A 348 -2.34 13.18 -30.36
CA LEU A 348 -1.73 14.23 -31.19
C LEU A 348 -1.84 15.61 -30.52
N MET A 349 -3.00 15.92 -29.93
CA MET A 349 -3.20 17.20 -29.24
C MET A 349 -2.40 17.33 -27.94
N ARG A 350 -2.15 16.23 -27.22
CA ARG A 350 -1.49 16.26 -25.90
C ARG A 350 0.01 15.97 -25.94
N TYR A 351 0.43 15.09 -26.84
CA TYR A 351 1.79 14.55 -26.90
C TYR A 351 2.50 14.85 -28.22
N GLY A 352 1.80 15.42 -29.21
CA GLY A 352 2.34 15.60 -30.56
C GLY A 352 2.56 14.29 -31.34
N SER A 353 2.04 13.17 -30.82
CA SER A 353 2.20 11.82 -31.39
C SER A 353 0.84 11.12 -31.50
N PRO A 354 0.60 10.27 -32.51
CA PRO A 354 -0.63 9.46 -32.57
C PRO A 354 -0.68 8.37 -31.48
N LYS A 355 0.46 8.03 -30.87
CA LYS A 355 0.59 7.06 -29.78
C LYS A 355 0.72 7.78 -28.43
N PRO A 356 0.35 7.15 -27.31
CA PRO A 356 0.66 7.68 -25.98
C PRO A 356 2.18 7.89 -25.81
N LEU A 357 2.55 8.85 -24.96
CA LEU A 357 3.95 9.13 -24.63
C LEU A 357 4.52 7.99 -23.77
N GLU A 358 5.64 7.42 -24.18
CA GLU A 358 6.40 6.46 -23.36
C GLU A 358 7.39 7.20 -22.45
N TYR A 359 7.42 6.86 -21.17
CA TYR A 359 8.33 7.47 -20.21
C TYR A 359 9.69 6.78 -20.25
N VAL A 360 10.70 7.50 -20.75
CA VAL A 360 12.08 6.99 -20.86
C VAL A 360 12.76 7.02 -19.50
N LEU A 361 12.56 5.96 -18.70
CA LEU A 361 13.09 5.83 -17.33
C LEU A 361 14.63 5.90 -17.25
N LYS A 362 15.33 5.66 -18.37
CA LYS A 362 16.79 5.82 -18.51
C LYS A 362 17.27 7.26 -18.30
N ASN A 363 16.36 8.23 -18.28
CA ASN A 363 16.65 9.64 -18.03
C ASN A 363 16.64 9.99 -16.53
N ILE A 364 16.19 9.08 -15.66
CA ILE A 364 16.17 9.31 -14.22
C ILE A 364 17.59 9.18 -13.68
N THR A 365 18.07 10.26 -13.06
CA THR A 365 19.42 10.34 -12.47
C THR A 365 19.39 10.27 -10.94
N ALA A 366 18.23 10.42 -10.30
CA ALA A 366 18.08 10.23 -8.85
C ALA A 366 18.51 8.81 -8.41
N PRO A 367 19.13 8.65 -7.23
CA PRO A 367 19.54 7.34 -6.72
C PRO A 367 18.34 6.52 -6.23
N VAL A 368 18.14 5.33 -6.82
CA VAL A 368 16.96 4.49 -6.55
C VAL A 368 17.33 3.20 -5.82
N TYR A 369 16.64 2.92 -4.72
CA TYR A 369 16.63 1.67 -3.97
C TYR A 369 15.30 0.96 -4.19
N ILE A 370 15.33 -0.26 -4.70
CA ILE A 370 14.14 -1.00 -5.11
C ILE A 370 13.87 -2.16 -4.15
N TYR A 371 12.62 -2.29 -3.74
CA TYR A 371 12.12 -3.39 -2.91
C TYR A 371 10.90 -4.02 -3.57
N SER A 372 10.96 -5.31 -3.89
CA SER A 372 9.91 -6.04 -4.62
C SER A 372 9.49 -7.32 -3.91
N GLY A 373 8.24 -7.73 -4.10
CA GLY A 373 7.67 -8.94 -3.50
C GLY A 373 7.69 -10.10 -4.47
N GLY A 374 8.10 -11.29 -4.02
CA GLY A 374 8.06 -12.50 -4.86
C GLY A 374 6.65 -13.02 -5.12
N ASN A 375 5.71 -12.74 -4.21
CA ASN A 375 4.30 -13.12 -4.33
C ASN A 375 3.41 -11.98 -4.80
N ASP A 376 3.96 -10.81 -5.14
CA ASP A 376 3.21 -9.66 -5.60
C ASP A 376 2.51 -9.96 -6.94
N ARG A 377 1.18 -9.81 -6.96
CA ARG A 377 0.35 -10.08 -8.14
C ARG A 377 0.00 -8.83 -8.95
N LEU A 378 0.24 -7.65 -8.40
CA LEU A 378 -0.05 -6.37 -9.05
C LEU A 378 1.21 -5.86 -9.73
N VAL A 379 2.28 -5.65 -8.95
CA VAL A 379 3.60 -5.26 -9.47
C VAL A 379 4.50 -6.47 -9.41
N THR A 380 4.44 -7.27 -10.46
CA THR A 380 5.02 -8.61 -10.46
C THR A 380 6.54 -8.60 -10.49
N PRO A 381 7.21 -9.69 -10.07
CA PRO A 381 8.65 -9.84 -10.26
C PRO A 381 9.12 -9.55 -11.69
N GLN A 382 8.33 -9.94 -12.70
CA GLN A 382 8.62 -9.71 -14.12
C GLN A 382 8.60 -8.23 -14.49
N ASP A 383 7.59 -7.48 -14.05
CA ASP A 383 7.52 -6.03 -14.29
C ASP A 383 8.66 -5.28 -13.58
N VAL A 384 9.05 -5.73 -12.37
CA VAL A 384 10.21 -5.17 -11.67
C VAL A 384 11.51 -5.55 -12.36
N ASP A 385 11.67 -6.78 -12.85
CA ASP A 385 12.85 -7.21 -13.59
C ASP A 385 13.02 -6.37 -14.87
N TRP A 386 11.91 -6.05 -15.55
CA TRP A 386 11.91 -5.09 -16.65
C TRP A 386 12.37 -3.70 -16.17
N LEU A 387 11.81 -3.16 -15.09
CA LEU A 387 12.20 -1.85 -14.53
C LEU A 387 13.71 -1.76 -14.24
N LEU A 388 14.31 -2.83 -13.71
CA LEU A 388 15.74 -2.88 -13.42
C LEU A 388 16.61 -2.69 -14.67
N THR A 389 16.10 -3.03 -15.86
CA THR A 389 16.79 -2.78 -17.14
C THR A 389 16.63 -1.35 -17.65
N GLN A 390 15.66 -0.60 -17.12
CA GLN A 390 15.30 0.73 -17.59
C GLN A 390 15.93 1.85 -16.76
N LEU A 391 16.34 1.60 -15.51
CA LEU A 391 16.96 2.62 -14.65
C LEU A 391 18.49 2.54 -14.71
N LYS A 392 19.15 3.70 -14.72
CA LYS A 392 20.63 3.78 -14.74
C LYS A 392 21.27 3.90 -13.36
N ASN A 393 20.59 4.51 -12.39
CA ASN A 393 21.15 4.81 -11.07
C ASN A 393 20.51 3.97 -9.95
N ILE A 394 20.49 2.65 -10.13
CA ILE A 394 20.02 1.72 -9.10
C ILE A 394 21.15 1.52 -8.08
N LYS A 395 20.89 1.86 -6.82
CA LYS A 395 21.84 1.65 -5.72
C LYS A 395 21.70 0.27 -5.08
N ARG A 396 20.48 -0.24 -5.01
CA ARG A 396 20.18 -1.58 -4.50
C ARG A 396 18.85 -2.08 -5.04
N SER A 397 18.74 -3.39 -5.23
CA SER A 397 17.47 -4.08 -5.47
C SER A 397 17.36 -5.26 -4.51
N VAL A 398 16.24 -5.36 -3.81
CA VAL A 398 15.94 -6.45 -2.87
C VAL A 398 14.59 -7.05 -3.22
N ARG A 399 14.55 -8.36 -3.44
CA ARG A 399 13.31 -9.12 -3.60
C ARG A 399 13.02 -9.93 -2.35
N ILE A 400 11.96 -9.58 -1.64
CA ILE A 400 11.48 -10.34 -0.47
C ILE A 400 10.51 -11.40 -1.01
N GLN A 401 10.98 -12.63 -1.13
CA GLN A 401 10.27 -13.68 -1.87
C GLN A 401 8.86 -13.95 -1.35
N THR A 402 8.64 -13.83 -0.04
CA THR A 402 7.34 -14.08 0.59
C THR A 402 6.36 -12.92 0.45
N TYR A 403 6.83 -11.70 0.14
CA TYR A 403 5.99 -10.51 0.16
C TYR A 403 5.02 -10.45 -1.02
N ASN A 404 3.78 -10.08 -0.71
CA ASN A 404 2.78 -9.60 -1.64
C ASN A 404 2.79 -8.06 -1.72
N HIS A 405 1.85 -7.47 -2.46
CA HIS A 405 1.79 -6.03 -2.67
C HIS A 405 1.56 -5.19 -1.40
N GLY A 406 0.80 -5.70 -0.43
CA GLY A 406 0.41 -4.97 0.79
C GLY A 406 1.39 -5.14 1.96
N ASP A 407 2.25 -6.15 1.92
CA ASP A 407 3.21 -6.46 2.99
C ASP A 407 4.21 -5.32 3.24
N PHE A 408 4.51 -4.51 2.22
CA PHE A 408 5.35 -3.32 2.32
C PHE A 408 4.80 -2.23 3.25
N LEU A 409 3.50 -2.29 3.56
CA LEU A 409 2.80 -1.33 4.41
C LEU A 409 2.37 -1.98 5.73
N TRP A 410 1.74 -3.15 5.64
CA TRP A 410 1.00 -3.78 6.75
C TRP A 410 1.62 -5.07 7.27
N GLY A 411 2.74 -5.50 6.66
CA GLY A 411 3.47 -6.71 7.02
C GLY A 411 3.80 -6.79 8.51
N THR A 412 3.61 -7.95 9.14
CA THR A 412 3.94 -8.12 10.55
C THR A 412 5.43 -8.09 10.84
N ASP A 413 6.22 -8.52 9.86
CA ASP A 413 7.68 -8.59 9.86
C ASP A 413 8.37 -7.41 9.14
N VAL A 414 7.60 -6.39 8.73
CA VAL A 414 8.07 -5.29 7.86
C VAL A 414 9.23 -4.49 8.44
N ASN A 415 9.32 -4.37 9.76
CA ASN A 415 10.46 -3.73 10.40
C ASN A 415 11.77 -4.47 10.10
N GLU A 416 11.80 -5.78 10.36
CA GLU A 416 12.98 -6.61 10.25
C GLU A 416 13.40 -6.81 8.80
N LYS A 417 12.43 -7.03 7.92
CA LYS A 417 12.69 -7.31 6.50
C LYS A 417 12.98 -6.06 5.69
N LEU A 418 12.41 -4.91 6.05
CA LEU A 418 12.38 -3.73 5.20
C LEU A 418 12.74 -2.41 5.93
N TYR A 419 11.92 -1.96 6.88
CA TYR A 419 12.03 -0.58 7.40
C TYR A 419 13.36 -0.30 8.10
N ASN A 420 13.93 -1.27 8.82
CA ASN A 420 15.25 -1.11 9.43
C ASN A 420 16.34 -0.82 8.39
N ASN A 421 16.28 -1.49 7.22
CA ASN A 421 17.21 -1.25 6.12
C ASN A 421 16.99 0.11 5.46
N ILE A 422 15.72 0.53 5.27
CA ILE A 422 15.40 1.84 4.71
C ILE A 422 15.99 2.92 5.61
N MET A 423 15.65 2.90 6.91
CA MET A 423 16.15 3.88 7.87
C MET A 423 17.68 3.95 7.85
N LEU A 424 18.38 2.80 7.95
CA LEU A 424 19.83 2.76 7.89
C LEU A 424 20.41 3.44 6.65
N LEU A 425 19.81 3.22 5.48
CA LEU A 425 20.26 3.82 4.21
C LEU A 425 19.93 5.32 4.15
N THR A 426 18.78 5.75 4.68
CA THR A 426 18.43 7.17 4.81
C THR A 426 19.38 7.90 5.78
N PHE A 427 19.96 7.19 6.76
CA PHE A 427 20.99 7.73 7.67
C PHE A 427 22.39 7.80 7.04
N THR A 428 22.85 6.72 6.38
CA THR A 428 24.28 6.53 6.06
C THR A 428 24.78 7.25 4.81
N VAL A 429 23.91 7.76 3.93
CA VAL A 429 24.36 8.46 2.70
C VAL A 429 25.30 9.65 3.01
N ASN A 430 25.27 10.21 4.23
CA ASN A 430 26.23 11.25 4.65
C ASN A 430 27.40 10.78 5.54
N GLN A 431 27.36 9.59 6.15
CA GLN A 431 28.47 9.13 6.99
C GLN A 431 29.60 8.47 6.19
N ILE A 432 29.37 8.02 4.95
CA ILE A 432 30.44 7.47 4.10
C ILE A 432 31.45 8.57 3.69
N LEU A 433 31.06 9.85 3.71
CA LEU A 433 32.00 10.96 3.52
C LEU A 433 32.77 11.34 4.79
N PHE A 434 32.34 10.89 5.97
CA PHE A 434 32.99 11.18 7.26
C PHE A 434 33.70 9.99 7.92
N HIS A 435 33.47 8.75 7.46
CA HIS A 435 34.03 7.53 8.06
C HIS A 435 34.77 6.65 7.04
N ARG A 436 35.69 7.24 6.27
CA ARG A 436 36.88 6.50 5.80
C ARG A 436 37.81 6.25 7.00
N GLY A 437 37.44 5.34 7.89
CA GLY A 437 38.26 5.12 9.09
C GLY A 437 37.92 3.96 10.02
N LEU A 438 36.84 3.19 9.84
CA LEU A 438 36.54 2.07 10.75
C LEU A 438 36.07 0.82 10.00
N ASN A 439 36.96 -0.18 10.00
CA ASN A 439 36.70 -1.55 9.58
C ASN A 439 35.68 -2.22 10.51
N TYR A 440 34.50 -2.59 10.00
CA TYR A 440 33.65 -3.59 10.66
C TYR A 440 33.65 -4.90 9.86
N LYS A 441 34.25 -5.92 10.48
CA LYS A 441 34.22 -7.33 10.04
C LYS A 441 32.86 -7.95 10.40
N TYR A 442 31.96 -8.10 9.43
CA TYR A 442 30.99 -9.21 9.39
C TYR A 442 30.65 -9.53 7.93
N PRO A 443 30.78 -10.79 7.47
CA PRO A 443 30.51 -11.15 6.08
C PRO A 443 29.00 -11.30 5.86
N ILE A 444 28.41 -10.44 5.03
CA ILE A 444 27.08 -10.66 4.45
C ILE A 444 27.30 -11.23 3.05
N THR A 445 26.89 -12.48 2.84
CA THR A 445 27.07 -13.23 1.59
C THR A 445 26.22 -12.61 0.47
N TYR A 446 26.86 -12.19 -0.62
CA TYR A 446 26.22 -11.67 -1.82
C TYR A 446 25.81 -12.81 -2.77
N TYR A 447 24.61 -12.75 -3.32
CA TYR A 447 24.28 -13.43 -4.57
C TYR A 447 23.85 -12.38 -5.60
N VAL A 448 24.77 -12.06 -6.51
CA VAL A 448 24.48 -11.39 -7.78
C VAL A 448 24.54 -12.48 -8.84
N GLN A 449 23.39 -12.93 -9.33
CA GLN A 449 23.33 -13.81 -10.51
C GLN A 449 23.02 -12.96 -11.74
N LEU A 450 24.07 -12.42 -12.36
CA LEU A 450 24.01 -11.92 -13.73
C LEU A 450 24.28 -13.10 -14.67
N LYS A 451 23.24 -13.62 -15.34
CA LYS A 451 23.43 -14.55 -16.46
C LYS A 451 23.63 -13.75 -17.75
N THR A 452 24.87 -13.44 -18.09
CA THR A 452 25.28 -13.13 -19.46
C THR A 452 25.51 -14.44 -20.21
N LYS A 453 24.62 -14.79 -21.15
CA LYS A 453 24.86 -15.82 -22.16
C LYS A 453 25.83 -15.24 -23.20
N TRP A 454 27.01 -15.82 -23.29
CA TRP A 454 27.95 -15.62 -24.39
C TRP A 454 27.52 -16.45 -25.59
N PHE A 455 27.43 -15.81 -26.76
CA PHE A 455 27.59 -16.44 -28.06
C PHE A 455 29.05 -16.90 -28.22
N ASN A 456 29.28 -18.06 -28.84
CA ASN A 456 30.24 -18.21 -29.94
C ASN A 456 30.23 -19.62 -30.54
N ILE A 457 30.34 -19.61 -31.88
CA ILE A 457 30.49 -20.68 -32.89
C ILE A 457 29.20 -21.39 -33.28
#